data_AF-M7YL26-F1
#
_entry.id   AF-M7YL26-F1
#
_cell.length_a   1.000
_cell.length_b   1.000
_cell.length_c   1.000
_cell.angle_alpha   90.00
_cell.angle_beta   90.00
_cell.angle_gamma   90.00
#
_symmetry.space_group_name_H-M   'P 1'
#
loop_
_entity.id
_entity.type
_entity.pdbx_description
1 polymer ?
#
loop_
_entity_poly.entity_id
_entity_poly.type
_entity_poly.pdbx_seq_one_letter_code
_entity_poly.pdbx_strand_id
1 'polypeptide(L)'
;MGLEKSLKTKHTYAKVRLTHEAFIALQEIPGVAKITKGYNPATWMLEVSSTLAEAHLSIDFAEIYANSVLHRESQQDLYNLLGATYAAVFFLGATNCFTVQPVVSIERTVFYHEKAAGMYSPLSYALAQLKACMEVIYNILQGILYTILIYVMIGYDWKVDKFFYFMFFIIASFNYFTLFGMMLVSLTPSAMLASILVSFVLPLWNLFAGFLVVRTAIPIWWRWYYWANPVSWTIYGVVASQFGDHGGSLLVPGGSPVVVKQFLEDNLGVRHDFLGYVVLAHFAYIIVIFFVFGYSIKFLNFQKR
;
A
#
# COMPACT_ATOMS: atom_id res chain seq x y z
N MET A 1 14.76 -14.57 -20.38
CA MET A 1 15.05 -13.58 -21.45
C MET A 1 13.82 -13.18 -22.30
N GLY A 2 12.76 -14.01 -22.44
CA GLY A 2 11.55 -13.66 -23.22
C GLY A 2 10.53 -12.75 -22.52
N LEU A 3 10.38 -12.87 -21.19
CA LEU A 3 9.44 -12.06 -20.38
C LEU A 3 9.82 -10.58 -20.30
N GLU A 4 11.12 -10.28 -20.25
CA GLU A 4 11.63 -8.90 -20.17
C GLU A 4 11.44 -8.13 -21.49
N LYS A 5 11.55 -8.83 -22.64
CA LYS A 5 11.19 -8.27 -23.94
C LYS A 5 9.69 -8.01 -24.04
N SER A 6 8.84 -8.95 -23.61
CA SER A 6 7.37 -8.76 -23.62
C SER A 6 6.89 -7.60 -22.74
N LEU A 7 7.51 -7.42 -21.56
CA LEU A 7 7.22 -6.29 -20.67
C LEU A 7 7.69 -4.95 -21.26
N LYS A 8 8.89 -4.87 -21.85
CA LYS A 8 9.36 -3.67 -22.56
C LYS A 8 8.46 -3.34 -23.75
N THR A 9 8.02 -4.33 -24.51
CA THR A 9 7.06 -4.14 -25.61
C THR A 9 5.73 -3.62 -25.09
N LYS A 10 5.13 -4.21 -24.06
CA LYS A 10 3.86 -3.70 -23.49
C LYS A 10 3.98 -2.27 -22.93
N HIS A 11 5.10 -1.93 -22.28
CA HIS A 11 5.34 -0.57 -21.77
C HIS A 11 5.51 0.45 -22.90
N THR A 12 6.25 0.12 -23.96
CA THR A 12 6.38 0.99 -25.14
C THR A 12 5.04 1.19 -25.85
N TYR A 13 4.21 0.15 -25.97
CA TYR A 13 2.91 0.25 -26.62
C TYR A 13 1.92 1.06 -25.78
N ALA A 14 1.96 0.96 -24.45
CA ALA A 14 1.16 1.82 -23.57
C ALA A 14 1.59 3.30 -23.67
N LYS A 15 2.90 3.57 -23.71
CA LYS A 15 3.43 4.94 -23.88
C LYS A 15 3.09 5.55 -25.24
N VAL A 16 3.16 4.76 -26.31
CA VAL A 16 2.79 5.16 -27.67
C VAL A 16 1.28 5.37 -27.80
N ARG A 17 0.47 4.56 -27.11
CA ARG A 17 -0.98 4.71 -27.11
C ARG A 17 -1.43 5.98 -26.39
N LEU A 18 -0.86 6.28 -25.22
CA LEU A 18 -1.13 7.51 -24.48
C LEU A 18 -0.71 8.77 -25.26
N THR A 19 0.44 8.73 -25.94
CA THR A 19 0.86 9.85 -26.80
C THR A 19 -0.02 10.01 -28.03
N HIS A 20 -0.53 8.92 -28.59
CA HIS A 20 -1.45 8.95 -29.73
C HIS A 20 -2.85 9.48 -29.34
N GLU A 21 -3.38 9.04 -28.20
CA GLU A 21 -4.68 9.49 -27.67
C GLU A 21 -4.64 10.98 -27.29
N ALA A 22 -3.56 11.45 -26.66
CA ALA A 22 -3.34 12.88 -26.41
C ALA A 22 -3.24 13.70 -27.71
N PHE A 23 -2.62 13.13 -28.74
CA PHE A 23 -2.50 13.77 -30.06
C PHE A 23 -3.85 13.99 -30.74
N ILE A 24 -4.70 12.97 -30.70
CA ILE A 24 -6.06 13.02 -31.27
C ILE A 24 -6.92 14.00 -30.48
N ALA A 25 -6.85 13.95 -29.14
CA ALA A 25 -7.62 14.84 -28.27
C ALA A 25 -7.29 16.32 -28.53
N LEU A 26 -6.02 16.67 -28.75
CA LEU A 26 -5.62 18.06 -29.06
C LEU A 26 -6.06 18.51 -30.45
N GLN A 27 -6.14 17.60 -31.44
CA GLN A 27 -6.63 17.91 -32.78
C GLN A 27 -8.15 18.06 -32.87
N GLU A 28 -8.88 17.54 -31.88
CA GLU A 28 -10.33 17.69 -31.78
C GLU A 28 -10.75 19.03 -31.17
N ILE A 29 -9.80 19.79 -30.59
CA ILE A 29 -10.08 21.13 -30.04
C ILE A 29 -10.37 22.12 -31.18
N PRO A 30 -11.51 22.82 -31.15
CA PRO A 30 -11.85 23.82 -32.16
C PRO A 30 -10.77 24.92 -32.26
N GLY A 31 -10.22 25.13 -33.46
CA GLY A 31 -9.22 26.16 -33.72
C GLY A 31 -7.76 25.67 -33.70
N VAL A 32 -7.48 24.46 -33.20
CA VAL A 32 -6.14 23.87 -33.27
C VAL A 32 -5.81 23.40 -34.69
N ALA A 33 -4.63 23.77 -35.20
CA ALA A 33 -4.18 23.38 -36.53
C ALA A 33 -3.79 21.90 -36.57
N LYS A 34 -4.43 21.10 -37.42
CA LYS A 34 -4.12 19.66 -37.56
C LYS A 34 -2.69 19.43 -38.06
N ILE A 35 -2.06 18.36 -37.57
CA ILE A 35 -0.70 18.02 -38.02
C ILE A 35 -0.68 17.64 -39.50
N THR A 36 0.32 18.13 -40.22
CA THR A 36 0.53 17.82 -41.64
C THR A 36 1.38 16.57 -41.81
N LYS A 37 1.14 15.80 -42.88
CA LYS A 37 1.82 14.52 -43.13
C LYS A 37 3.32 14.75 -43.30
N GLY A 38 4.14 14.16 -42.43
CA GLY A 38 5.60 14.30 -42.42
C GLY A 38 6.15 15.34 -41.44
N TYR A 39 5.28 16.07 -40.73
CA TYR A 39 5.69 17.00 -39.69
C TYR A 39 6.07 16.28 -38.40
N ASN A 40 7.07 16.79 -37.68
CA ASN A 40 7.52 16.19 -36.42
C ASN A 40 6.44 16.36 -35.34
N PRO A 41 5.87 15.27 -34.80
CA PRO A 41 4.81 15.34 -33.79
C PRO A 41 5.20 16.07 -32.50
N ALA A 42 6.45 15.94 -32.07
CA ALA A 42 6.93 16.59 -30.84
C ALA A 42 7.01 18.11 -31.01
N THR A 43 7.42 18.58 -32.19
CA THR A 43 7.47 20.01 -32.52
C THR A 43 6.06 20.59 -32.60
N TRP A 44 5.13 19.88 -33.24
CA TRP A 44 3.73 20.30 -33.34
C TRP A 44 3.07 20.45 -31.97
N MET A 45 3.31 19.50 -31.06
CA MET A 45 2.79 19.57 -29.69
C MET A 45 3.24 20.84 -28.97
N LEU A 46 4.52 21.18 -29.05
CA LEU A 46 5.07 22.37 -28.39
C LEU A 46 4.52 23.67 -28.96
N GLU A 47 4.24 23.72 -30.26
CA GLU A 47 3.67 24.89 -30.92
C GLU A 47 2.20 25.10 -30.56
N VAL A 48 1.42 24.01 -30.59
CA VAL A 48 -0.02 24.04 -30.28
C VAL A 48 -0.26 24.31 -28.80
N SER A 49 0.54 23.75 -27.90
CA SER A 49 0.43 23.99 -26.45
C SER A 49 1.27 25.17 -25.96
N SER A 50 1.69 26.07 -26.85
CA SER A 50 2.46 27.26 -26.47
C SER A 50 1.54 28.35 -25.92
N THR A 51 2.08 29.19 -25.03
CA THR A 51 1.36 30.34 -24.47
C THR A 51 0.88 31.32 -25.54
N LEU A 52 1.57 31.40 -26.67
CA LEU A 52 1.18 32.21 -27.82
C LEU A 52 -0.06 31.64 -28.54
N ALA A 53 -0.12 30.31 -28.71
CA ALA A 53 -1.28 29.64 -29.29
C ALA A 53 -2.51 29.71 -28.38
N GLU A 54 -2.31 29.56 -27.06
CA GLU A 54 -3.34 29.77 -26.03
C GLU A 54 -3.96 31.16 -26.11
N ALA A 55 -3.11 32.20 -26.18
CA ALA A 55 -3.55 33.58 -26.27
C ALA A 55 -4.32 33.88 -27.57
N HIS A 56 -3.88 33.31 -28.70
CA HIS A 56 -4.55 33.51 -30.00
C HIS A 56 -5.91 32.81 -30.07
N LEU A 57 -6.03 31.62 -29.48
CA LEU A 57 -7.25 30.83 -29.47
C LEU A 57 -8.18 31.21 -28.31
N SER A 58 -7.72 32.05 -27.37
CA SER A 58 -8.42 32.38 -26.12
C SER A 58 -8.83 31.13 -25.34
N ILE A 59 -7.94 30.14 -25.30
CA ILE A 59 -8.12 28.87 -24.58
C ILE A 59 -6.99 28.67 -23.59
N ASP A 60 -7.29 28.02 -22.47
CA ASP A 60 -6.30 27.52 -21.52
C ASP A 60 -6.20 25.99 -21.69
N PHE A 61 -5.07 25.49 -22.20
CA PHE A 61 -4.90 24.05 -22.37
C PHE A 61 -4.84 23.31 -21.03
N ALA A 62 -4.40 23.96 -19.95
CA ALA A 62 -4.42 23.36 -18.62
C ALA A 62 -5.88 23.15 -18.17
N GLU A 63 -6.77 24.10 -18.42
CA GLU A 63 -8.20 23.98 -18.13
C GLU A 63 -8.90 22.94 -19.04
N ILE A 64 -8.58 22.92 -20.33
CA ILE A 64 -9.15 21.94 -21.28
C ILE A 64 -8.65 20.53 -20.95
N TYR A 65 -7.36 20.37 -20.64
CA TYR A 65 -6.80 19.10 -20.19
C TYR A 65 -7.51 18.65 -18.92
N ALA A 66 -7.65 19.53 -17.92
CA ALA A 66 -8.34 19.24 -16.67
C ALA A 66 -9.80 18.78 -16.86
N ASN A 67 -10.48 19.27 -17.90
CA ASN A 67 -11.85 18.89 -18.24
C ASN A 67 -11.96 17.68 -19.21
N SER A 68 -10.83 17.23 -19.76
CA SER A 68 -10.78 16.16 -20.77
C SER A 68 -11.03 14.77 -20.17
N VAL A 69 -11.45 13.82 -21.02
CA VAL A 69 -11.58 12.39 -20.67
C VAL A 69 -10.24 11.76 -20.25
N LEU A 70 -9.11 12.37 -20.66
CA LEU A 70 -7.76 11.92 -20.30
C LEU A 70 -7.39 12.32 -18.85
N HIS A 71 -8.01 13.36 -18.30
CA HIS A 71 -7.79 13.85 -16.92
C HIS A 71 -8.92 13.46 -15.96
N ARG A 72 -10.15 13.30 -16.46
CA ARG A 72 -11.29 12.81 -15.66
C ARG A 72 -11.01 11.38 -15.18
N GLU A 73 -10.85 11.24 -13.86
CA GLU A 73 -10.54 10.02 -13.09
C GLU A 73 -10.59 8.72 -13.92
N SER A 74 -9.47 8.44 -14.57
CA SER A 74 -9.34 7.19 -15.31
C SER A 74 -9.23 6.05 -14.31
N GLN A 75 -9.81 4.89 -14.65
CA GLN A 75 -9.60 3.67 -13.87
C GLN A 75 -8.11 3.39 -13.58
N GLN A 76 -7.23 3.81 -14.50
CA GLN A 76 -5.79 3.68 -14.35
C GLN A 76 -5.23 4.53 -13.20
N ASP A 77 -5.72 5.75 -13.00
CA ASP A 77 -5.28 6.62 -11.91
C ASP A 77 -5.67 6.05 -10.55
N LEU A 78 -6.87 5.48 -10.44
CA LEU A 78 -7.27 4.74 -9.24
C LEU A 78 -6.31 3.58 -8.96
N TYR A 79 -6.00 2.76 -9.97
CA TYR A 79 -5.04 1.65 -9.79
C TYR A 79 -3.62 2.13 -9.47
N ASN A 80 -3.20 3.28 -10.01
CA ASN A 80 -1.90 3.88 -9.71
C ASN A 80 -1.85 4.35 -8.24
N LEU A 81 -2.88 5.03 -7.75
CA LEU A 81 -3.00 5.47 -6.35
C LEU A 81 -3.04 4.27 -5.39
N LEU A 82 -3.83 3.25 -5.72
CA LEU A 82 -3.90 2.00 -4.96
C LEU A 82 -2.55 1.28 -4.95
N GLY A 83 -1.87 1.22 -6.09
CA GLY A 83 -0.55 0.60 -6.22
C GLY A 83 0.54 1.33 -5.46
N ALA A 84 0.54 2.66 -5.50
CA ALA A 84 1.48 3.49 -4.73
C ALA A 84 1.31 3.24 -3.23
N THR A 85 0.06 3.18 -2.76
CA THR A 85 -0.26 2.99 -1.34
C THR A 85 0.04 1.57 -0.87
N TYR A 86 -0.26 0.58 -1.71
CA TYR A 86 0.12 -0.81 -1.48
C TYR A 86 1.64 -0.96 -1.36
N ALA A 87 2.39 -0.38 -2.31
CA ALA A 87 3.84 -0.43 -2.30
C ALA A 87 4.40 0.23 -1.03
N ALA A 88 3.90 1.41 -0.68
CA ALA A 88 4.28 2.13 0.53
C ALA A 88 4.10 1.27 1.80
N VAL A 89 2.89 0.75 2.01
CA VAL A 89 2.54 -0.08 3.19
C VAL A 89 3.38 -1.34 3.23
N PHE A 90 3.46 -2.07 2.11
CA PHE A 90 4.08 -3.39 2.11
C PHE A 90 5.60 -3.32 2.18
N PHE A 91 6.26 -2.51 1.35
CA PHE A 91 7.72 -2.46 1.31
C PHE A 91 8.31 -1.90 2.60
N LEU A 92 7.73 -0.83 3.13
CA LEU A 92 8.24 -0.24 4.36
C LEU A 92 7.92 -1.13 5.57
N GLY A 93 6.72 -1.70 5.63
CA GLY A 93 6.36 -2.68 6.66
C GLY A 93 7.25 -3.91 6.66
N ALA A 94 7.51 -4.48 5.48
CA ALA A 94 8.45 -5.60 5.31
C ALA A 94 9.87 -5.23 5.78
N THR A 95 10.33 -4.01 5.48
CA THR A 95 11.66 -3.53 5.91
C THR A 95 11.76 -3.47 7.43
N ASN A 96 10.75 -2.93 8.13
CA ASN A 96 10.70 -2.92 9.60
C ASN A 96 10.76 -4.34 10.19
N CYS A 97 10.08 -5.30 9.57
CA CYS A 97 10.12 -6.71 10.00
C CYS A 97 11.54 -7.31 9.93
N PHE A 98 12.38 -6.90 8.98
CA PHE A 98 13.77 -7.38 8.90
C PHE A 98 14.68 -6.66 9.90
N THR A 99 14.52 -5.34 10.03
CA THR A 99 15.38 -4.52 10.90
C THR A 99 15.24 -4.87 12.38
N VAL A 100 14.04 -5.26 12.84
CA VAL A 100 13.80 -5.57 14.25
C VAL A 100 14.40 -6.91 14.70
N GLN A 101 14.60 -7.87 13.78
CA GLN A 101 15.04 -9.22 14.12
C GLN A 101 16.42 -9.30 14.80
N PRO A 102 17.49 -8.68 14.26
CA PRO A 102 18.81 -8.74 14.89
C PRO A 102 18.82 -8.04 16.26
N VAL A 103 18.09 -6.92 16.40
CA VAL A 103 17.97 -6.17 17.65
C VAL A 103 17.42 -7.07 18.75
N VAL A 104 16.27 -7.71 18.49
CA VAL A 104 15.60 -8.60 19.45
C VAL A 104 16.45 -9.84 19.76
N SER A 105 17.18 -10.36 18.76
CA SER A 105 18.05 -11.53 18.97
C SER A 105 19.22 -11.23 19.90
N ILE A 106 19.79 -10.03 19.82
CA ILE A 106 20.85 -9.56 20.74
C ILE A 106 20.28 -9.38 22.14
N GLU A 107 19.15 -8.66 22.26
CA GLU A 107 18.49 -8.39 23.54
C GLU A 107 18.07 -9.68 24.26
N ARG A 108 17.61 -10.69 23.52
CA ARG A 108 17.26 -12.01 24.09
C ARG A 108 18.44 -12.69 24.78
N THR A 109 19.66 -12.48 24.29
CA THR A 109 20.86 -13.10 24.91
C THR A 109 21.11 -12.47 26.28
N VAL A 110 21.02 -11.15 26.37
CA VAL A 110 21.11 -10.41 27.64
C VAL A 110 19.99 -10.84 28.59
N PHE A 111 18.75 -10.94 28.08
CA PHE A 111 17.60 -11.42 28.83
C PHE A 111 17.84 -12.78 29.50
N TYR A 112 18.43 -13.74 28.78
CA TYR A 112 18.70 -15.06 29.36
C TYR A 112 19.70 -15.00 30.51
N HIS A 113 20.71 -14.12 30.44
CA HIS A 113 21.65 -13.92 31.55
C HIS A 113 21.00 -13.26 32.77
N GLU A 114 20.22 -12.20 32.57
CA GLU A 114 19.55 -11.48 33.66
C GLU A 114 18.42 -12.30 34.31
N LYS A 115 17.72 -13.12 33.52
CA LYS A 115 16.76 -14.10 34.02
C LYS A 115 17.44 -15.16 34.89
N ALA A 116 18.62 -15.66 34.49
CA ALA A 116 19.38 -16.62 35.28
C ALA A 116 19.90 -16.01 36.61
N ALA A 117 20.18 -14.71 36.63
CA ALA A 117 20.51 -13.95 37.83
C ALA A 117 19.30 -13.59 38.71
N GLY A 118 18.08 -13.90 38.27
CA GLY A 118 16.84 -13.64 39.01
C GLY A 118 16.42 -12.17 39.05
N MET A 119 16.91 -11.32 38.14
CA MET A 119 16.69 -9.87 38.20
C MET A 119 15.25 -9.43 37.87
N TYR A 120 14.56 -10.13 36.97
CA TYR A 120 13.15 -9.83 36.61
C TYR A 120 12.43 -11.00 35.94
N SER A 121 11.10 -10.94 35.91
CA SER A 121 10.27 -12.01 35.36
C SER A 121 10.18 -11.96 33.82
N PRO A 122 10.01 -13.10 33.14
CA PRO A 122 9.81 -13.14 31.68
C PRO A 122 8.59 -12.36 31.18
N LEU A 123 7.54 -12.28 32.01
CA LEU A 123 6.35 -11.51 31.66
C LEU A 123 6.59 -10.01 31.82
N SER A 124 7.40 -9.59 32.80
CA SER A 124 7.85 -8.20 32.94
C SER A 124 8.68 -7.78 31.73
N TYR A 125 9.55 -8.65 31.23
CA TYR A 125 10.31 -8.43 30.00
C TYR A 125 9.42 -8.33 28.76
N ALA A 126 8.52 -9.30 28.56
CA ALA A 126 7.59 -9.26 27.43
C ALA A 126 6.68 -8.02 27.47
N LEU A 127 6.26 -7.58 28.67
CA LEU A 127 5.45 -6.36 28.82
C LEU A 127 6.28 -5.08 28.60
N ALA A 128 7.52 -5.02 29.09
CA ALA A 128 8.41 -3.87 28.93
C ALA A 128 8.88 -3.70 27.48
N GLN A 129 9.24 -4.80 26.83
CA GLN A 129 9.79 -4.80 25.48
C GLN A 129 8.70 -4.75 24.40
N LEU A 130 7.54 -5.37 24.63
CA LEU A 130 6.50 -5.53 23.62
C LEU A 130 5.22 -4.71 23.87
N LYS A 131 4.93 -4.24 25.10
CA LYS A 131 3.59 -3.68 25.42
C LYS A 131 3.48 -2.21 25.84
N ALA A 132 4.54 -1.46 26.17
CA ALA A 132 4.30 -0.12 26.76
C ALA A 132 5.15 1.06 26.28
N CYS A 133 6.45 0.95 25.97
CA CYS A 133 7.26 2.18 25.91
C CYS A 133 8.12 2.38 24.67
N MET A 134 8.95 1.43 24.23
CA MET A 134 9.93 1.79 23.20
C MET A 134 9.41 1.56 21.79
N GLU A 135 9.07 0.31 21.43
CA GLU A 135 8.71 -0.03 20.06
C GLU A 135 7.37 0.57 19.61
N VAL A 136 6.32 0.52 20.44
CA VAL A 136 5.01 1.08 20.07
C VAL A 136 5.10 2.60 19.90
N ILE A 137 5.83 3.30 20.78
CA ILE A 137 6.01 4.76 20.66
C ILE A 137 6.83 5.09 19.42
N TYR A 138 7.91 4.34 19.17
CA TYR A 138 8.71 4.50 17.95
C TYR A 138 7.87 4.27 16.68
N ASN A 139 7.07 3.19 16.63
CA ASN A 139 6.19 2.88 15.50
C ASN A 139 5.06 3.91 15.33
N ILE A 140 4.53 4.49 16.42
CA ILE A 140 3.54 5.58 16.35
C ILE A 140 4.18 6.85 15.78
N LEU A 141 5.35 7.27 16.30
CA LEU A 141 6.05 8.46 15.81
C LEU A 141 6.46 8.31 14.34
N GLN A 142 7.06 7.16 14.00
CA GLN A 142 7.39 6.81 12.61
C GLN A 142 6.14 6.79 11.74
N GLY A 143 5.03 6.22 12.23
CA GLY A 143 3.77 6.16 11.51
C GLY A 143 3.15 7.54 11.24
N ILE A 144 3.19 8.45 12.21
CA ILE A 144 2.71 9.83 12.05
C ILE A 144 3.53 10.57 10.99
N LEU A 145 4.86 10.53 11.11
CA LEU A 145 5.76 11.18 10.15
C LEU A 145 5.54 10.64 8.73
N TYR A 146 5.41 9.32 8.60
CA TYR A 146 5.21 8.68 7.32
C TYR A 146 3.85 8.99 6.70
N THR A 147 2.80 9.01 7.52
CA THR A 147 1.45 9.37 7.09
C THR A 147 1.44 10.76 6.48
N ILE A 148 2.02 11.76 7.15
CA ILE A 148 2.04 13.15 6.66
C ILE A 148 2.75 13.23 5.30
N LEU A 149 3.93 12.62 5.17
CA LEU A 149 4.70 12.66 3.93
C LEU A 149 3.97 11.98 2.77
N ILE A 150 3.46 10.77 2.99
CA ILE A 150 2.78 10.01 1.94
C ILE A 150 1.45 10.64 1.55
N TYR A 151 0.70 11.16 2.52
CA TYR A 151 -0.58 11.80 2.23
C TYR A 151 -0.41 12.99 1.28
N VAL A 152 0.64 13.79 1.52
CA VAL A 152 1.02 14.92 0.65
C VAL A 152 1.50 14.43 -0.72
N MET A 153 2.40 13.43 -0.76
CA MET A 153 2.99 12.94 -2.03
C MET A 153 1.98 12.25 -2.96
N ILE A 154 1.01 11.54 -2.38
CA ILE A 154 -0.05 10.88 -3.16
C ILE A 154 -1.12 11.88 -3.60
N GLY A 155 -1.29 12.99 -2.86
CA GLY A 155 -2.27 14.02 -3.18
C GLY A 155 -3.69 13.63 -2.77
N TYR A 156 -3.85 13.00 -1.61
CA TYR A 156 -5.18 12.65 -1.09
C TYR A 156 -5.98 13.89 -0.68
N ASP A 157 -7.32 13.76 -0.74
CA ASP A 157 -8.26 14.82 -0.32
C ASP A 157 -8.13 15.08 1.18
N TRP A 158 -7.95 16.34 1.59
CA TRP A 158 -7.66 16.73 2.98
C TRP A 158 -8.89 16.74 3.90
N LYS A 159 -9.67 15.66 3.88
CA LYS A 159 -10.75 15.45 4.84
C LYS A 159 -10.22 14.82 6.13
N VAL A 160 -10.70 15.35 7.26
CA VAL A 160 -10.22 15.02 8.60
C VAL A 160 -10.44 13.53 8.92
N ASP A 161 -11.62 13.01 8.64
CA ASP A 161 -11.99 11.60 8.82
C ASP A 161 -11.08 10.67 8.00
N LYS A 162 -10.90 10.96 6.70
CA LYS A 162 -10.05 10.17 5.79
C LYS A 162 -8.59 10.16 6.23
N PHE A 163 -8.08 11.29 6.69
CA PHE A 163 -6.72 11.41 7.20
C PHE A 163 -6.51 10.56 8.46
N PHE A 164 -7.42 10.63 9.43
CA PHE A 164 -7.29 9.84 10.67
C PHE A 164 -7.41 8.33 10.43
N TYR A 165 -8.31 7.89 9.53
CA TYR A 165 -8.37 6.49 9.14
C TYR A 165 -7.09 6.03 8.43
N PHE A 166 -6.56 6.83 7.51
CA PHE A 166 -5.30 6.53 6.83
C PHE A 166 -4.15 6.41 7.83
N MET A 167 -4.01 7.38 8.74
CA MET A 167 -3.02 7.37 9.81
C MET A 167 -3.13 6.11 10.69
N PHE A 168 -4.35 5.73 11.06
CA PHE A 168 -4.60 4.51 11.83
C PHE A 168 -4.10 3.27 11.10
N PHE A 169 -4.46 3.08 9.83
CA PHE A 169 -4.05 1.90 9.05
C PHE A 169 -2.54 1.84 8.86
N ILE A 170 -1.88 2.97 8.63
CA ILE A 170 -0.42 3.05 8.53
C ILE A 170 0.25 2.66 9.85
N ILE A 171 -0.17 3.25 10.98
CA ILE A 171 0.38 2.93 12.30
C ILE A 171 0.12 1.47 12.67
N ALA A 172 -1.10 0.96 12.42
CA ALA A 172 -1.45 -0.44 12.66
C ALA A 172 -0.56 -1.37 11.82
N SER A 173 -0.27 -0.98 10.57
CA SER A 173 0.62 -1.74 9.70
C SER A 173 2.02 -1.88 10.25
N PHE A 174 2.63 -0.78 10.69
CA PHE A 174 3.95 -0.83 11.31
C PHE A 174 3.94 -1.69 12.57
N ASN A 175 2.92 -1.55 13.42
CA ASN A 175 2.83 -2.33 14.64
C ASN A 175 2.77 -3.83 14.37
N TYR A 176 1.88 -4.31 13.50
CA TYR A 176 1.80 -5.77 13.28
C TYR A 176 3.04 -6.32 12.56
N PHE A 177 3.66 -5.57 11.63
CA PHE A 177 4.88 -6.03 10.94
C PHE A 177 6.05 -6.16 11.92
N THR A 178 6.23 -5.15 12.78
CA THR A 178 7.28 -5.14 13.80
C THR A 178 7.04 -6.26 14.83
N LEU A 179 5.80 -6.40 15.33
CA LEU A 179 5.41 -7.49 16.24
C LEU A 179 5.61 -8.88 15.63
N PHE A 180 5.31 -9.05 14.34
CA PHE A 180 5.50 -10.32 13.63
C PHE A 180 6.98 -10.70 13.53
N GLY A 181 7.86 -9.74 13.23
CA GLY A 181 9.31 -9.95 13.24
C GLY A 181 9.84 -10.39 14.61
N MET A 182 9.37 -9.73 15.68
CA MET A 182 9.71 -10.08 17.06
C MET A 182 9.20 -11.47 17.46
N MET A 183 7.96 -11.80 17.09
CA MET A 183 7.36 -13.11 17.30
C MET A 183 8.21 -14.23 16.68
N LEU A 184 8.67 -14.06 15.44
CA LEU A 184 9.49 -15.08 14.78
C LEU A 184 10.85 -15.28 15.44
N VAL A 185 11.51 -14.23 15.91
CA VAL A 185 12.75 -14.36 16.69
C VAL A 185 12.50 -15.07 18.01
N SER A 186 11.37 -14.81 18.67
CA SER A 186 11.02 -15.51 19.91
C SER A 186 10.73 -17.00 19.72
N LEU A 187 10.24 -17.39 18.53
CA LEU A 187 9.92 -18.78 18.18
C LEU A 187 11.12 -19.58 17.64
N THR A 188 12.21 -18.91 17.26
CA THR A 188 13.34 -19.55 16.58
C THR A 188 14.65 -19.39 17.34
N PRO A 189 15.61 -20.34 17.22
CA PRO A 189 16.88 -20.24 17.93
C PRO A 189 17.79 -19.09 17.44
N SER A 190 17.66 -18.65 16.19
CA SER A 190 18.54 -17.62 15.60
C SER A 190 17.76 -16.65 14.72
N ALA A 191 18.23 -15.39 14.64
CA ALA A 191 17.69 -14.40 13.72
C ALA A 191 17.74 -14.86 12.25
N MET A 192 18.76 -15.64 11.87
CA MET A 192 18.86 -16.20 10.52
C MET A 192 17.70 -17.15 10.19
N LEU A 193 17.29 -18.01 11.14
CA LEU A 193 16.13 -18.89 10.92
C LEU A 193 14.83 -18.08 10.84
N ALA A 194 14.66 -17.07 11.70
CA ALA A 194 13.53 -16.14 11.61
C ALA A 194 13.46 -15.46 10.23
N SER A 195 14.59 -14.97 9.71
CA SER A 195 14.65 -14.32 8.39
C SER A 195 14.29 -15.26 7.25
N ILE A 196 14.70 -16.53 7.32
CA ILE A 196 14.29 -17.55 6.36
C ILE A 196 12.76 -17.73 6.40
N LEU A 197 12.15 -17.83 7.59
CA LEU A 197 10.68 -17.95 7.70
C LEU A 197 9.95 -16.71 7.16
N VAL A 198 10.44 -15.50 7.48
CA VAL A 198 9.89 -14.24 6.91
C VAL A 198 9.94 -14.26 5.38
N SER A 199 11.02 -14.77 4.79
CA SER A 199 11.17 -14.82 3.32
C SER A 199 10.15 -15.72 2.63
N PHE A 200 9.55 -16.68 3.35
CA PHE A 200 8.43 -17.48 2.84
C PHE A 200 7.07 -16.82 3.09
N VAL A 201 6.88 -16.19 4.27
CA VAL A 201 5.58 -15.61 4.65
C VAL A 201 5.29 -14.30 3.92
N LEU A 202 6.27 -13.41 3.80
CA LEU A 202 6.05 -12.09 3.19
C LEU A 202 5.59 -12.18 1.73
N PRO A 203 6.19 -13.00 0.85
CA PRO A 203 5.66 -13.16 -0.51
C PRO A 203 4.23 -13.68 -0.57
N LEU A 204 3.84 -14.55 0.37
CA LEU A 204 2.45 -15.00 0.47
C LEU A 204 1.53 -13.86 0.91
N TRP A 205 1.93 -13.07 1.92
CA TRP A 205 1.20 -11.85 2.30
C TRP A 205 1.09 -10.85 1.14
N ASN A 206 2.14 -10.70 0.35
CA ASN A 206 2.20 -9.85 -0.83
C ASN A 206 1.19 -10.29 -1.90
N LEU A 207 1.22 -11.59 -2.27
CA LEU A 207 0.39 -12.15 -3.32
C LEU A 207 -1.11 -12.06 -2.99
N PHE A 208 -1.47 -12.36 -1.74
CA PHE A 208 -2.85 -12.38 -1.27
C PHE A 208 -3.27 -11.10 -0.52
N ALA A 209 -2.56 -9.98 -0.69
CA ALA A 209 -2.91 -8.71 -0.08
C ALA A 209 -4.19 -8.06 -0.69
N GLY A 210 -4.67 -8.55 -1.83
CA GLY A 210 -5.86 -8.00 -2.50
C GLY A 210 -5.58 -6.99 -3.60
N PHE A 211 -4.32 -6.54 -3.76
CA PHE A 211 -3.92 -5.66 -4.86
C PHE A 211 -3.44 -6.45 -6.10
N LEU A 212 -2.43 -7.34 -5.93
CA LEU A 212 -1.91 -8.16 -7.03
C LEU A 212 -2.92 -9.20 -7.51
N VAL A 213 -3.59 -9.87 -6.57
CA VAL A 213 -4.69 -10.79 -6.84
C VAL A 213 -5.91 -10.27 -6.10
N VAL A 214 -6.89 -9.80 -6.86
CA VAL A 214 -8.16 -9.32 -6.31
C VAL A 214 -8.92 -10.47 -5.65
N ARG A 215 -9.66 -10.16 -4.57
CA ARG A 215 -10.37 -11.16 -3.75
C ARG A 215 -11.32 -12.05 -4.56
N THR A 216 -11.97 -11.49 -5.57
CA THR A 216 -12.94 -12.19 -6.43
C THR A 216 -12.29 -13.26 -7.31
N ALA A 217 -11.04 -13.05 -7.71
CA ALA A 217 -10.26 -13.99 -8.52
C ALA A 217 -9.62 -15.14 -7.70
N ILE A 218 -9.61 -15.05 -6.37
CA ILE A 218 -9.05 -16.09 -5.50
C ILE A 218 -10.00 -17.31 -5.47
N PRO A 219 -9.50 -18.53 -5.76
CA PRO A 219 -10.28 -19.76 -5.64
C PRO A 219 -10.91 -19.90 -4.25
N ILE A 220 -12.12 -20.45 -4.19
CA ILE A 220 -12.91 -20.51 -2.95
C ILE A 220 -12.14 -21.19 -1.81
N TRP A 221 -11.37 -22.23 -2.11
CA TRP A 221 -10.57 -22.95 -1.11
C TRP A 221 -9.32 -22.21 -0.60
N TRP A 222 -8.88 -21.13 -1.26
CA TRP A 222 -7.79 -20.25 -0.78
C TRP A 222 -8.30 -18.95 -0.15
N ARG A 223 -9.61 -18.69 -0.22
CA ARG A 223 -10.19 -17.41 0.20
C ARG A 223 -10.08 -17.16 1.72
N TRP A 224 -9.91 -18.21 2.53
CA TRP A 224 -9.65 -18.06 3.97
C TRP A 224 -8.31 -17.36 4.25
N TYR A 225 -7.30 -17.57 3.39
CA TYR A 225 -5.97 -16.98 3.60
C TYR A 225 -5.99 -15.46 3.42
N TYR A 226 -6.80 -14.96 2.48
CA TYR A 226 -7.06 -13.53 2.33
C TYR A 226 -7.52 -12.91 3.65
N TRP A 227 -8.47 -13.58 4.34
CA TRP A 227 -8.98 -13.11 5.62
C TRP A 227 -8.02 -13.31 6.79
N ALA A 228 -7.08 -14.25 6.70
CA ALA A 228 -6.03 -14.47 7.69
C ALA A 228 -4.82 -13.52 7.52
N ASN A 229 -4.70 -12.85 6.38
CA ASN A 229 -3.59 -11.98 6.04
C ASN A 229 -3.81 -10.55 6.57
N PRO A 230 -3.02 -10.05 7.54
CA PRO A 230 -3.21 -8.72 8.10
C PRO A 230 -3.04 -7.61 7.06
N VAL A 231 -2.15 -7.79 6.08
CA VAL A 231 -1.92 -6.81 5.00
C VAL A 231 -3.18 -6.61 4.16
N SER A 232 -3.96 -7.68 3.97
CA SER A 232 -5.19 -7.61 3.20
C SER A 232 -6.22 -6.66 3.83
N TRP A 233 -6.33 -6.71 5.16
CA TRP A 233 -7.18 -5.81 5.93
C TRP A 233 -6.70 -4.36 5.85
N THR A 234 -5.40 -4.11 5.87
CA THR A 234 -4.84 -2.76 5.72
C THR A 234 -5.20 -2.17 4.37
N ILE A 235 -4.96 -2.91 3.28
CA ILE A 235 -5.27 -2.44 1.92
C ILE A 235 -6.77 -2.22 1.76
N TYR A 236 -7.59 -3.17 2.23
CA TYR A 236 -9.05 -3.02 2.24
C TYR A 236 -9.48 -1.75 2.98
N GLY A 237 -8.95 -1.51 4.18
CA GLY A 237 -9.30 -0.36 5.02
C GLY A 237 -8.90 0.97 4.39
N VAL A 238 -7.71 1.05 3.80
CA VAL A 238 -7.23 2.22 3.07
C VAL A 238 -8.10 2.48 1.84
N VAL A 239 -8.37 1.47 1.01
CA VAL A 239 -9.25 1.62 -0.16
C VAL A 239 -10.65 2.08 0.26
N ALA A 240 -11.22 1.43 1.27
CA ALA A 240 -12.56 1.74 1.77
C ALA A 240 -12.65 3.16 2.34
N SER A 241 -11.65 3.61 3.11
CA SER A 241 -11.62 4.94 3.72
C SER A 241 -11.43 6.06 2.70
N GLN A 242 -10.50 5.89 1.75
CA GLN A 242 -10.18 6.94 0.79
C GLN A 242 -11.24 7.06 -0.30
N PHE A 243 -11.68 5.92 -0.85
CA PHE A 243 -12.51 5.88 -2.06
C PHE A 243 -13.97 5.44 -1.81
N GLY A 244 -14.31 4.91 -0.64
CA GLY A 244 -15.64 4.34 -0.38
C GLY A 244 -16.79 5.36 -0.28
N ASP A 245 -16.47 6.64 -0.03
CA ASP A 245 -17.42 7.74 0.11
C ASP A 245 -17.36 8.75 -1.07
N HIS A 246 -16.48 8.54 -2.05
CA HIS A 246 -16.45 9.40 -3.23
C HIS A 246 -17.61 9.01 -4.17
N GLY A 247 -18.59 9.90 -4.30
CA GLY A 247 -19.64 9.85 -5.33
C GLY A 247 -19.13 10.19 -6.75
N GLY A 248 -17.82 10.26 -6.94
CA GLY A 248 -17.19 10.49 -8.25
C GLY A 248 -17.55 9.37 -9.22
N SER A 249 -17.69 9.72 -10.49
CA SER A 249 -17.91 8.77 -11.58
C SER A 249 -16.59 8.47 -12.27
N LEU A 250 -16.19 7.20 -12.29
CA LEU A 250 -15.04 6.72 -13.06
C LEU A 250 -15.48 6.40 -14.48
N LEU A 251 -14.64 6.78 -15.44
CA LEU A 251 -14.79 6.32 -16.82
C LEU A 251 -14.04 4.99 -16.99
N VAL A 252 -14.80 3.92 -17.17
CA VAL A 252 -14.25 2.60 -17.51
C VAL A 252 -13.89 2.58 -19.01
N PRO A 253 -12.67 2.18 -19.41
CA PRO A 253 -12.31 2.10 -20.81
C PRO A 253 -13.28 1.20 -21.60
N GLY A 254 -14.10 1.80 -22.47
CA GLY A 254 -15.09 1.10 -23.29
C GLY A 254 -16.47 0.88 -22.65
N GLY A 255 -16.76 1.49 -21.49
CA GLY A 255 -18.05 1.38 -20.79
C GLY A 255 -18.68 2.73 -20.42
N SER A 256 -19.88 2.69 -19.84
CA SER A 256 -20.53 3.87 -19.24
C SER A 256 -19.82 4.32 -17.96
N PRO A 257 -19.92 5.60 -17.56
CA PRO A 257 -19.39 6.08 -16.28
C PRO A 257 -19.99 5.27 -15.12
N VAL A 258 -19.14 4.68 -14.27
CA VAL A 258 -19.56 3.92 -13.08
C VAL A 258 -19.14 4.67 -11.83
N VAL A 259 -20.01 4.72 -10.82
CA VAL A 259 -19.68 5.34 -9.53
C VAL A 259 -18.52 4.60 -8.89
N VAL A 260 -17.50 5.31 -8.38
CA VAL A 260 -16.31 4.72 -7.72
C VAL A 260 -16.72 3.66 -6.71
N LYS A 261 -17.71 3.97 -5.86
CA LYS A 261 -18.26 3.04 -4.87
C LYS A 261 -18.72 1.71 -5.47
N GLN A 262 -19.49 1.76 -6.55
CA GLN A 262 -20.00 0.56 -7.21
C GLN A 262 -18.89 -0.23 -7.90
N PHE A 263 -17.92 0.46 -8.50
CA PHE A 263 -16.72 -0.16 -9.07
C PHE A 263 -15.89 -0.90 -8.00
N LEU A 264 -15.72 -0.33 -6.81
CA LEU A 264 -15.00 -0.96 -5.70
C LEU A 264 -15.72 -2.21 -5.17
N GLU A 265 -17.04 -2.18 -5.11
CA GLU A 265 -17.84 -3.33 -4.69
C GLU A 265 -17.79 -4.47 -5.72
N ASP A 266 -17.97 -4.15 -7.00
CA ASP A 266 -18.06 -5.13 -8.08
C ASP A 266 -16.69 -5.74 -8.44
N ASN A 267 -15.63 -4.92 -8.49
CA ASN A 267 -14.31 -5.38 -8.95
C ASN A 267 -13.36 -5.78 -7.80
N LEU A 268 -13.42 -5.09 -6.66
CA LEU A 268 -12.52 -5.34 -5.51
C LEU A 268 -13.23 -6.02 -4.33
N GLY A 269 -14.57 -6.05 -4.30
CA GLY A 269 -15.34 -6.61 -3.19
C GLY A 269 -15.21 -5.78 -1.90
N VAL A 270 -14.93 -4.48 -2.02
CA VAL A 270 -14.67 -3.56 -0.91
C VAL A 270 -15.93 -2.77 -0.59
N ARG A 271 -16.46 -2.95 0.63
CA ARG A 271 -17.61 -2.25 1.19
C ARG A 271 -17.17 -1.29 2.30
N HIS A 272 -17.62 -0.04 2.23
CA HIS A 272 -17.32 0.99 3.23
C HIS A 272 -17.92 0.66 4.61
N ASP A 273 -19.10 0.06 4.66
CA ASP A 273 -19.78 -0.32 5.92
C ASP A 273 -18.99 -1.33 6.77
N PHE A 274 -18.02 -2.03 6.15
CA PHE A 274 -17.20 -3.02 6.83
C PHE A 274 -15.99 -2.42 7.56
N LEU A 275 -15.74 -1.12 7.43
CA LEU A 275 -14.53 -0.46 7.91
C LEU A 275 -14.34 -0.59 9.43
N GLY A 276 -15.42 -0.54 10.21
CA GLY A 276 -15.36 -0.77 11.67
C GLY A 276 -14.83 -2.16 12.04
N TYR A 277 -15.24 -3.20 11.30
CA TYR A 277 -14.74 -4.56 11.50
C TYR A 277 -13.27 -4.70 11.10
N VAL A 278 -12.84 -3.96 10.08
CA VAL A 278 -11.44 -3.93 9.65
C VAL A 278 -10.55 -3.36 10.75
N VAL A 279 -10.97 -2.27 11.40
CA VAL A 279 -10.27 -1.67 12.54
C VAL A 279 -10.14 -2.69 13.69
N LEU A 280 -11.24 -3.35 14.06
CA LEU A 280 -11.24 -4.37 15.10
C LEU A 280 -10.33 -5.56 14.77
N ALA A 281 -10.28 -5.99 13.50
CA ALA A 281 -9.40 -7.06 13.06
C ALA A 281 -7.93 -6.73 13.30
N HIS A 282 -7.48 -5.49 13.05
CA HIS A 282 -6.10 -5.07 13.30
C HIS A 282 -5.74 -5.17 14.79
N PHE A 283 -6.62 -4.73 15.68
CA PHE A 283 -6.41 -4.91 17.12
C PHE A 283 -6.34 -6.39 17.50
N ALA A 284 -7.20 -7.24 16.93
CA ALA A 284 -7.17 -8.68 17.16
C ALA A 284 -5.82 -9.29 16.73
N TYR A 285 -5.30 -8.93 15.55
CA TYR A 285 -3.99 -9.40 15.08
C TYR A 285 -2.86 -9.00 16.01
N ILE A 286 -2.82 -7.73 16.42
CA ILE A 286 -1.81 -7.20 17.35
C ILE A 286 -1.85 -7.98 18.66
N ILE A 287 -3.04 -8.21 19.21
CA ILE A 287 -3.23 -8.95 20.46
C ILE A 287 -2.79 -10.41 20.32
N VAL A 288 -3.17 -11.10 19.24
CA VAL A 288 -2.80 -12.50 19.01
C VAL A 288 -1.28 -12.66 18.89
N ILE A 289 -0.63 -11.84 18.05
CA ILE A 289 0.83 -11.87 17.87
C ILE A 289 1.53 -11.56 19.19
N PHE A 290 0.99 -10.62 19.97
CA PHE A 290 1.50 -10.28 21.29
C PHE A 290 1.46 -11.48 22.25
N PHE A 291 0.34 -12.20 22.31
CA PHE A 291 0.22 -13.38 23.16
C PHE A 291 1.18 -14.49 22.76
N VAL A 292 1.35 -14.72 21.45
CA VAL A 292 2.30 -15.73 20.95
C VAL A 292 3.73 -15.37 21.32
N PHE A 293 4.13 -14.11 21.15
CA PHE A 293 5.46 -13.63 21.56
C PHE A 293 5.69 -13.80 23.07
N GLY A 294 4.75 -13.33 23.90
CA GLY A 294 4.86 -13.43 25.36
C GLY A 294 4.92 -14.88 25.85
N TYR A 295 4.13 -15.77 25.24
CA TYR A 295 4.19 -17.21 25.51
C TYR A 295 5.53 -17.82 25.10
N SER A 296 6.01 -17.47 23.91
CA SER A 296 7.27 -18.00 23.35
C SER A 296 8.47 -17.67 24.23
N ILE A 297 8.60 -16.42 24.70
CA ILE A 297 9.69 -16.00 25.60
C ILE A 297 9.62 -16.71 26.96
N LYS A 298 8.40 -17.00 27.44
CA LYS A 298 8.22 -17.65 28.74
C LYS A 298 8.67 -19.11 28.70
N PHE A 299 8.30 -19.84 27.65
CA PHE A 299 8.45 -21.29 27.58
C PHE A 299 9.63 -21.78 26.73
N LEU A 300 10.06 -21.02 25.71
CA LEU A 300 11.16 -21.40 24.84
C LEU A 300 12.49 -20.85 25.36
N ASN A 301 13.45 -21.74 25.57
CA ASN A 301 14.82 -21.40 25.89
C ASN A 301 15.76 -22.03 24.86
N PHE A 302 16.49 -21.20 24.13
CA PHE A 302 17.40 -21.62 23.08
C PHE A 302 18.89 -21.52 23.46
N GLN A 303 19.23 -21.19 24.72
CA GLN A 303 20.60 -21.35 25.19
C GLN A 303 20.98 -22.84 25.18
N LYS A 304 21.88 -23.23 24.28
CA LYS A 304 22.61 -24.49 24.43
C LYS A 304 23.66 -24.30 25.53
N ARG A 305 23.66 -25.20 26.52
CA ARG A 305 24.78 -25.39 27.44
C ARG A 305 26.01 -25.88 26.67
#